data_AF-A0A7J8LP21-F1
#
_entry.id   AF-A0A7J8LP21-F1
#
_cell.length_a   1.000
_cell.length_b   1.000
_cell.length_c   1.000
_cell.angle_alpha   90.00
_cell.angle_beta   90.00
_cell.angle_gamma   90.00
#
_symmetry.space_group_name_H-M   'P 1'
#
loop_
_entity.id
_entity.type
_entity.pdbx_description
1 polymer ?
#
loop_
_entity_poly.entity_id
_entity_poly.type
_entity_poly.pdbx_seq_one_letter_code
_entity_poly.pdbx_strand_id
1 'polypeptide(L)'
;MTLFQTILFIVFLFSLQPSASVEICRVSCGNQLVRFPFRLSSQPDRCGYPRFNLSCKDQAQTVLSLPFSGEFNVVHIDYLFQNIWLNDPDHCTPKRLLHGLNLSSTPFDLLYPRSFTFFNCSAAASTQLHQAKYISCLSGTNFSVVALPADRLDSSASLSTSCLEIATVLVPFSWTGWSNLGNGIMLTWNEPNCLRCENGAGNCMFKSETGLDVGCSGGFTNGMFLFCS
;
A
#
# COMPACT_ATOMS: atom_id res chain seq x y z
N MET A 1 41.43 43.29 -22.48
CA MET A 1 41.03 42.29 -21.48
C MET A 1 41.98 41.12 -21.63
N THR A 2 42.79 40.88 -20.60
CA THR A 2 43.96 40.00 -20.67
C THR A 2 43.52 38.54 -20.82
N LEU A 3 44.32 37.72 -21.49
CA LEU A 3 44.11 36.26 -21.67
C LEU A 3 43.78 35.55 -20.33
N PHE A 4 44.28 36.10 -19.23
CA PHE A 4 44.01 35.67 -17.86
C PHE A 4 42.53 35.86 -17.43
N GLN A 5 41.89 36.98 -17.80
CA GLN A 5 40.47 37.23 -17.50
C GLN A 5 39.54 36.29 -18.27
N THR A 6 39.88 35.95 -19.52
CA THR A 6 39.12 34.98 -20.32
C THR A 6 39.23 33.57 -19.74
N ILE A 7 40.40 33.17 -19.26
CA ILE A 7 40.60 31.84 -18.64
C ILE A 7 39.79 31.74 -17.34
N LEU A 8 39.80 32.77 -16.50
CA LEU A 8 39.00 32.83 -15.27
C LEU A 8 37.50 32.73 -15.54
N PHE A 9 37.02 33.39 -16.60
CA PHE A 9 35.60 33.34 -16.98
C PHE A 9 35.17 31.95 -17.47
N ILE A 10 36.04 31.26 -18.23
CA ILE A 10 35.80 29.89 -18.71
C ILE A 10 35.79 28.91 -17.53
N VAL A 11 36.73 29.02 -16.58
CA VAL A 11 36.75 28.18 -15.36
C VAL A 11 35.51 28.40 -14.49
N PHE A 12 35.02 29.64 -14.39
CA PHE A 12 33.79 29.96 -13.67
C PHE A 12 32.55 29.34 -14.34
N LEU A 13 32.49 29.35 -15.68
CA LEU A 13 31.43 28.69 -16.46
C LEU A 13 31.45 27.15 -16.33
N PHE A 14 32.63 26.53 -16.27
CA PHE A 14 32.75 25.08 -16.01
C PHE A 14 32.45 24.69 -14.56
N SER A 15 32.54 25.63 -13.62
CA SER A 15 32.17 25.43 -12.20
C SER A 15 30.66 25.60 -11.97
N LEU A 16 29.95 26.23 -12.90
CA LEU A 16 28.50 26.31 -12.97
C LEU A 16 27.93 25.10 -13.72
N GLN A 17 28.39 23.88 -13.41
CA GLN A 17 27.53 22.73 -13.65
C GLN A 17 26.39 22.84 -12.63
N PRO A 18 25.11 22.79 -13.04
CA PRO A 18 24.05 22.50 -12.10
C PRO A 18 24.49 21.23 -11.39
N SER A 19 24.65 21.26 -10.07
CA SER A 19 24.53 20.02 -9.34
C SER A 19 23.20 19.46 -9.82
N ALA A 20 23.19 18.26 -10.41
CA ALA A 20 21.96 17.52 -10.57
C ALA A 20 21.50 17.28 -9.13
N SER A 21 20.76 18.24 -8.57
CA SER A 21 20.07 18.07 -7.33
C SER A 21 19.16 16.89 -7.62
N VAL A 22 19.51 15.73 -7.07
CA VAL A 22 18.61 14.59 -7.03
C VAL A 22 17.34 15.14 -6.42
N GLU A 23 16.32 15.38 -7.24
CA GLU A 23 15.08 15.95 -6.78
C GLU A 23 14.41 14.87 -5.95
N ILE A 24 14.63 14.93 -4.64
CA ILE A 24 14.02 13.98 -3.71
C ILE A 24 12.55 14.34 -3.67
N CYS A 25 11.77 13.66 -4.50
CA CYS A 25 10.33 13.85 -4.62
C CYS A 25 9.60 13.35 -3.36
N ARG A 26 9.57 14.20 -2.34
CA ARG A 26 8.83 13.99 -1.10
C ARG A 26 7.76 15.04 -0.99
N VAL A 27 6.53 14.60 -0.76
CA VAL A 27 5.39 15.48 -0.56
C VAL A 27 4.50 14.90 0.53
N SER A 28 3.85 15.77 1.29
CA SER A 28 2.87 15.35 2.29
C SER A 28 1.46 15.56 1.77
N CYS A 29 0.57 14.64 2.09
CA CYS A 29 -0.87 14.78 1.91
C CYS A 29 -1.55 14.31 3.21
N GLY A 30 -2.16 15.24 3.93
CA GLY A 30 -2.57 15.02 5.32
C GLY A 30 -1.42 14.48 6.16
N ASN A 31 -1.64 13.31 6.77
CA ASN A 31 -0.67 12.63 7.62
C ASN A 31 0.26 11.65 6.87
N GLN A 32 0.13 11.55 5.54
CA GLN A 32 0.94 10.63 4.74
C GLN A 32 2.14 11.35 4.12
N LEU A 33 3.34 10.82 4.37
CA LEU A 33 4.53 11.17 3.58
C LEU A 33 4.54 10.31 2.32
N VAL A 34 4.34 10.95 1.16
CA VAL A 34 4.39 10.33 -0.16
C VAL A 34 5.79 10.53 -0.74
N ARG A 35 6.43 9.41 -1.08
CA ARG A 35 7.74 9.34 -1.73
C ARG A 35 7.82 8.08 -2.58
N PHE A 36 8.86 7.99 -3.40
CA PHE A 36 9.14 6.82 -4.23
C PHE A 36 8.99 5.50 -3.43
N PRO A 37 8.28 4.47 -3.96
CA PRO A 37 7.76 4.38 -5.33
C PRO A 37 6.47 5.15 -5.57
N PHE A 38 5.80 5.64 -4.53
CA PHE A 38 4.57 6.41 -4.68
C PHE A 38 4.84 7.84 -5.11
N ARG A 39 3.89 8.41 -5.83
CA ARG A 39 3.86 9.83 -6.17
C ARG A 39 2.44 10.35 -6.15
N LEU A 40 2.28 11.64 -5.89
CA LEU A 40 1.02 12.31 -6.22
C LEU A 40 0.94 12.51 -7.74
N SER A 41 -0.26 12.44 -8.31
CA SER A 41 -0.47 12.71 -9.74
C SER A 41 -0.05 14.13 -10.18
N SER A 42 0.10 15.06 -9.24
CA SER A 42 0.63 16.41 -9.49
C SER A 42 2.17 16.47 -9.58
N GLN A 43 2.88 15.42 -9.17
CA GLN A 43 4.33 15.35 -9.26
C GLN A 43 4.79 14.82 -10.62
N PRO A 44 5.98 15.20 -11.10
CA PRO A 44 6.59 14.64 -12.31
C PRO A 44 6.62 13.11 -12.31
N ASP A 45 6.62 12.50 -13.50
CA ASP A 45 6.62 11.04 -13.62
C ASP A 45 7.85 10.38 -12.99
N ARG A 46 9.01 11.07 -12.96
CA ARG A 46 10.23 10.56 -12.32
C ARG A 46 10.19 10.52 -10.79
N CYS A 47 9.16 11.09 -10.18
CA CYS A 47 8.99 11.05 -8.73
C CYS A 47 8.43 9.72 -8.19
N GLY A 48 7.90 8.86 -9.06
CA GLY A 48 7.30 7.60 -8.65
C GLY A 48 7.43 6.50 -9.69
N TYR A 49 7.27 5.27 -9.25
CA TYR A 49 7.30 4.11 -10.12
C TYR A 49 5.97 3.97 -10.88
N PRO A 50 5.95 3.46 -12.12
CA PRO A 50 4.70 3.27 -12.85
C PRO A 50 3.66 2.49 -12.04
N ARG A 51 2.41 2.97 -12.07
CA ARG A 51 1.24 2.40 -11.37
C ARG A 51 1.24 2.57 -9.84
N PHE A 52 2.10 3.44 -9.30
CA PHE A 52 2.09 3.86 -7.88
C PHE A 52 1.55 5.29 -7.68
N ASN A 53 0.64 5.72 -8.55
CA ASN A 53 0.02 7.04 -8.45
C ASN A 53 -1.00 7.08 -7.30
N LEU A 54 -0.91 8.15 -6.51
CA LEU A 54 -1.87 8.51 -5.48
C LEU A 54 -2.51 9.85 -5.83
N SER A 55 -3.73 10.07 -5.34
CA SER A 55 -4.38 11.38 -5.35
C SER A 55 -4.46 11.93 -3.93
N CYS A 56 -4.60 13.25 -3.83
CA CYS A 56 -4.71 13.95 -2.56
C CYS A 56 -5.99 14.79 -2.58
N LYS A 57 -7.02 14.36 -1.84
CA LYS A 57 -8.29 15.07 -1.71
C LYS A 57 -8.18 16.12 -0.60
N ASP A 58 -8.56 17.36 -0.92
CA ASP A 58 -8.59 18.51 -0.01
C ASP A 58 -7.31 18.72 0.80
N GLN A 59 -6.16 18.32 0.23
CA GLN A 59 -4.84 18.33 0.89
C GLN A 59 -4.76 17.51 2.20
N ALA A 60 -5.80 16.74 2.52
CA ALA A 60 -5.97 16.08 3.81
C ALA A 60 -6.07 14.55 3.70
N GLN A 61 -6.59 14.02 2.60
CA GLN A 61 -6.83 12.59 2.43
C GLN A 61 -6.09 12.04 1.21
N THR A 62 -5.11 11.19 1.46
CA THR A 62 -4.43 10.41 0.43
C THR A 62 -5.32 9.27 -0.04
N VAL A 63 -5.45 9.10 -1.35
CA VAL A 63 -6.33 8.11 -1.97
C VAL A 63 -5.56 7.26 -2.99
N LEU A 64 -5.81 5.95 -2.94
CA LEU A 64 -5.37 5.00 -3.95
C LEU A 64 -6.58 4.59 -4.79
N SER A 65 -6.47 4.71 -6.11
CA SER A 65 -7.49 4.26 -7.06
C SER A 65 -7.07 2.91 -7.65
N LEU A 66 -7.83 1.86 -7.36
CA LEU A 66 -7.66 0.54 -7.97
C LEU A 66 -8.58 0.43 -9.20
N PRO A 67 -8.07 0.12 -10.40
CA PRO A 67 -8.84 0.17 -11.65
C PRO A 67 -10.17 -0.58 -11.64
N PHE A 68 -10.21 -1.72 -10.94
CA PHE A 68 -11.37 -2.62 -10.90
C PHE A 68 -12.06 -2.66 -9.53
N SER A 69 -11.55 -1.94 -8.53
CA SER A 69 -12.07 -1.98 -7.15
C SER A 69 -12.46 -0.61 -6.59
N GLY A 70 -12.22 0.46 -7.35
CA GLY A 70 -12.55 1.83 -6.97
C GLY A 70 -11.50 2.47 -6.07
N GLU A 71 -11.91 3.51 -5.35
CA GLU A 71 -11.03 4.32 -4.52
C GLU A 71 -10.97 3.82 -3.07
N PHE A 72 -9.78 3.91 -2.49
CA PHE A 72 -9.50 3.58 -1.09
C PHE A 72 -8.76 4.72 -0.42
N ASN A 73 -9.10 4.98 0.85
CA ASN A 73 -8.38 5.92 1.69
C ASN A 73 -7.08 5.26 2.17
N VAL A 74 -5.94 5.91 1.93
CA VAL A 74 -4.65 5.43 2.42
C VAL A 74 -4.49 5.82 3.89
N VAL A 75 -4.35 4.81 4.75
CA VAL A 75 -4.17 4.95 6.20
C VAL A 75 -2.71 5.05 6.55
N HIS A 76 -1.86 4.23 5.92
CA HIS A 76 -0.43 4.19 6.18
C HIS A 76 0.31 3.56 4.99
N ILE A 77 1.50 4.07 4.70
CA ILE A 77 2.45 3.47 3.76
C ILE A 77 3.70 3.08 4.54
N ASP A 78 3.97 1.79 4.59
CA ASP A 78 5.15 1.21 5.20
C ASP A 78 6.18 0.91 4.11
N TYR A 79 7.13 1.84 3.93
CA TYR A 79 8.20 1.70 2.96
C TYR A 79 9.23 0.62 3.35
N LEU A 80 9.41 0.37 4.66
CA LEU A 80 10.40 -0.59 5.16
C LEU A 80 10.02 -2.02 4.82
N PHE A 81 8.73 -2.34 4.92
CA PHE A 81 8.19 -3.67 4.62
C PHE A 81 7.44 -3.74 3.28
N GLN A 82 7.39 -2.65 2.53
CA GLN A 82 6.67 -2.52 1.26
C GLN A 82 5.18 -2.89 1.36
N ASN A 83 4.49 -2.27 2.32
CA ASN A 83 3.07 -2.49 2.55
C ASN A 83 2.27 -1.20 2.56
N ILE A 84 1.02 -1.26 2.12
CA ILE A 84 0.07 -0.14 2.15
C ILE A 84 -1.21 -0.57 2.84
N TRP A 85 -1.64 0.21 3.83
CA TRP A 85 -2.90 0.02 4.55
C TRP A 85 -3.96 0.94 3.96
N LEU A 86 -5.04 0.33 3.50
CA LEU A 86 -6.19 0.94 2.85
C LEU A 86 -7.46 0.80 3.68
N ASN A 87 -8.31 1.82 3.68
CA ASN A 87 -9.67 1.79 4.19
C ASN A 87 -10.67 2.03 3.08
N ASP A 88 -11.79 1.32 3.17
CA ASP A 88 -12.97 1.63 2.37
C ASP A 88 -13.53 3.01 2.79
N PRO A 89 -13.75 3.95 1.85
CA PRO A 89 -14.37 5.23 2.16
C PRO A 89 -15.77 5.10 2.77
N ASP A 90 -16.49 4.02 2.46
CA ASP A 90 -17.81 3.72 3.04
C ASP A 90 -17.72 3.00 4.40
N HIS A 91 -16.51 2.92 4.97
CA HIS A 91 -16.23 2.28 6.26
C HIS A 91 -16.66 0.81 6.33
N CYS A 92 -16.71 0.10 5.21
CA CYS A 92 -17.09 -1.31 5.16
C CYS A 92 -16.18 -2.14 4.25
N THR A 93 -14.90 -2.20 4.62
CA THR A 93 -13.88 -2.99 3.93
C THR A 93 -14.27 -4.46 3.64
N PRO A 94 -14.92 -5.20 4.57
CA PRO A 94 -15.39 -6.56 4.28
C PRO A 94 -16.35 -6.66 3.09
N LYS A 95 -17.16 -5.62 2.84
CA LYS A 95 -18.04 -5.53 1.67
C LYS A 95 -17.24 -5.51 0.37
N ARG A 96 -16.14 -4.75 0.34
CA ARG A 96 -15.22 -4.68 -0.82
C ARG A 96 -14.61 -6.05 -1.12
N LEU A 97 -14.21 -6.79 -0.08
CA LEU A 97 -13.67 -8.14 -0.22
C LEU A 97 -14.71 -9.14 -0.76
N LEU A 98 -15.94 -9.09 -0.24
CA LEU A 98 -17.05 -9.92 -0.72
C LEU A 98 -17.43 -9.65 -2.17
N HIS A 99 -17.33 -8.39 -2.62
CA HIS A 99 -17.61 -8.01 -4.00
C HIS A 99 -16.49 -8.41 -4.98
N GLY A 100 -15.40 -9.02 -4.49
CA GLY A 100 -14.28 -9.46 -5.29
C GLY A 100 -13.25 -8.35 -5.51
N LEU A 101 -12.41 -8.08 -4.51
CA LEU A 101 -11.28 -7.16 -4.62
C LEU A 101 -10.36 -7.63 -5.77
N ASN A 102 -10.36 -6.86 -6.86
CA ASN A 102 -9.59 -7.16 -8.05
C ASN A 102 -8.37 -6.23 -8.12
N LEU A 103 -7.20 -6.83 -7.92
CA LEU A 103 -5.88 -6.18 -7.95
C LEU A 103 -5.18 -6.36 -9.32
N SER A 104 -5.87 -6.95 -10.30
CA SER A 104 -5.33 -7.14 -11.64
C SER A 104 -4.89 -5.79 -12.23
N SER A 105 -3.79 -5.81 -12.99
CA SER A 105 -3.18 -4.61 -13.59
C SER A 105 -2.57 -3.61 -12.58
N THR A 106 -2.53 -3.92 -11.29
CA THR A 106 -1.85 -3.10 -10.27
C THR A 106 -0.52 -3.75 -9.83
N PRO A 107 0.39 -3.03 -9.15
CA PRO A 107 1.61 -3.62 -8.59
C PRO A 107 1.39 -4.27 -7.21
N PHE A 108 0.13 -4.35 -6.76
CA PHE A 108 -0.21 -4.76 -5.40
C PHE A 108 -0.70 -6.21 -5.36
N ASP A 109 -0.29 -6.91 -4.30
CA ASP A 109 -0.73 -8.25 -3.95
C ASP A 109 -1.35 -8.26 -2.55
N LEU A 110 -2.14 -9.30 -2.26
CA LEU A 110 -2.63 -9.53 -0.90
C LEU A 110 -1.45 -9.95 -0.01
N LEU A 111 -1.29 -9.28 1.13
CA LEU A 111 -0.30 -9.69 2.13
C LEU A 111 -0.82 -10.92 2.88
N TYR A 112 -0.09 -12.05 2.78
CA TYR A 112 -0.39 -13.32 3.47
C TYR A 112 -1.88 -13.74 3.40
N PRO A 113 -2.47 -13.91 2.20
CA PRO A 113 -3.90 -14.13 2.05
C PRO A 113 -4.34 -15.44 2.73
N ARG A 114 -5.51 -15.40 3.39
CA ARG A 114 -6.18 -16.57 3.95
C ARG A 114 -7.64 -16.61 3.49
N SER A 115 -8.15 -17.81 3.28
CA SER A 115 -9.55 -18.01 2.89
C SER A 115 -10.49 -17.85 4.08
N PHE A 116 -11.51 -17.01 3.92
CA PHE A 116 -12.59 -16.83 4.88
C PHE A 116 -13.94 -17.05 4.22
N THR A 117 -14.80 -17.78 4.91
CA THR A 117 -16.19 -17.99 4.52
C THR A 117 -17.07 -17.07 5.34
N PHE A 118 -17.91 -16.30 4.64
CA PHE A 118 -18.85 -15.37 5.22
C PHE A 118 -20.21 -16.03 5.35
N PHE A 119 -20.87 -15.81 6.48
CA PHE A 119 -22.18 -16.36 6.78
C PHE A 119 -23.14 -15.25 7.17
N ASN A 120 -24.40 -15.38 6.75
CA ASN A 120 -25.51 -14.60 7.24
C ASN A 120 -26.29 -15.44 8.26
N CYS A 121 -26.25 -15.05 9.52
CA CYS A 121 -26.87 -15.75 10.63
C CYS A 121 -28.05 -14.98 11.20
N SER A 122 -28.99 -15.67 11.85
CA SER A 122 -29.95 -15.01 12.73
C SER A 122 -29.22 -14.34 13.91
N ALA A 123 -29.74 -13.21 14.41
CA ALA A 123 -29.07 -12.41 15.46
C ALA A 123 -28.66 -13.26 16.69
N ALA A 124 -29.49 -14.21 17.11
CA ALA A 124 -29.26 -15.09 18.26
C ALA A 124 -28.16 -16.14 18.04
N ALA A 125 -27.88 -16.54 16.79
CA ALA A 125 -26.90 -17.58 16.48
C ALA A 125 -25.45 -17.05 16.44
N SER A 126 -25.27 -15.74 16.25
CA SER A 126 -23.95 -15.13 16.11
C SER A 126 -23.09 -15.17 17.40
N THR A 127 -23.72 -15.26 18.58
CA THR A 127 -23.03 -15.30 19.88
C THR A 127 -22.44 -16.68 20.21
N GLN A 128 -22.80 -17.71 19.45
CA GLN A 128 -22.38 -19.10 19.70
C GLN A 128 -21.05 -19.46 19.03
N LEU A 129 -20.47 -18.56 18.22
CA LEU A 129 -19.32 -18.85 17.38
C LEU A 129 -18.04 -18.18 17.91
N HIS A 130 -17.37 -18.82 18.86
CA HIS A 130 -16.14 -18.30 19.48
C HIS A 130 -15.01 -17.97 18.48
N GLN A 131 -15.00 -18.62 17.31
CA GLN A 131 -13.98 -18.41 16.27
C GLN A 131 -14.47 -17.53 15.12
N ALA A 132 -15.77 -17.23 15.04
CA ALA A 132 -16.30 -16.36 14.02
C ALA A 132 -16.10 -14.90 14.39
N LYS A 133 -15.87 -14.08 13.38
CA LYS A 133 -15.67 -12.66 13.53
C LYS A 133 -16.93 -11.94 13.06
N TYR A 134 -17.56 -11.22 13.98
CA TYR A 134 -18.73 -10.40 13.68
C TYR A 134 -18.35 -9.21 12.79
N ILE A 135 -19.15 -8.97 11.75
CA ILE A 135 -18.94 -7.92 10.77
C ILE A 135 -20.07 -6.89 10.88
N SER A 136 -19.83 -5.87 11.69
CA SER A 136 -20.83 -4.86 12.02
C SER A 136 -21.41 -4.14 10.81
N CYS A 137 -20.58 -3.73 9.85
CA CYS A 137 -21.00 -2.94 8.69
C CYS A 137 -21.83 -3.73 7.66
N LEU A 138 -21.86 -5.06 7.77
CA LEU A 138 -22.70 -5.94 6.96
C LEU A 138 -23.86 -6.54 7.75
N SER A 139 -23.94 -6.27 9.07
CA SER A 139 -24.97 -6.81 9.95
C SER A 139 -26.13 -5.83 10.11
N GLY A 140 -27.30 -6.36 10.46
CA GLY A 140 -28.51 -5.58 10.71
C GLY A 140 -29.13 -5.88 12.06
N THR A 141 -30.38 -5.47 12.24
CA THR A 141 -31.11 -5.68 13.51
C THR A 141 -31.54 -7.13 13.72
N ASN A 142 -31.89 -7.83 12.63
CA ASN A 142 -32.45 -9.20 12.67
C ASN A 142 -31.46 -10.27 12.21
N PHE A 143 -30.31 -9.86 11.69
CA PHE A 143 -29.32 -10.75 11.12
C PHE A 143 -27.92 -10.24 11.39
N SER A 144 -26.98 -11.17 11.52
CA SER A 144 -25.58 -10.92 11.81
C SER A 144 -24.74 -11.57 10.75
N VAL A 145 -23.85 -10.80 10.14
CA VAL A 145 -22.84 -11.33 9.22
C VAL A 145 -21.57 -11.64 9.99
N VAL A 146 -21.07 -12.86 9.82
CA VAL A 146 -19.85 -13.33 10.45
C VAL A 146 -18.90 -13.92 9.42
N ALA A 147 -17.59 -13.81 9.65
CA ALA A 147 -16.56 -14.48 8.86
C ALA A 147 -15.84 -15.54 9.69
N LEU A 148 -15.64 -16.71 9.09
CA LEU A 148 -14.91 -17.84 9.66
C LEU A 148 -13.75 -18.24 8.74
N PRO A 149 -12.59 -18.60 9.30
CA PRO A 149 -11.51 -19.19 8.51
C PRO A 149 -12.00 -20.47 7.82
N ALA A 150 -11.74 -20.62 6.52
CA ALA A 150 -12.22 -21.76 5.74
C ALA A 150 -11.66 -23.11 6.23
N ASP A 151 -10.46 -23.11 6.83
CA ASP A 151 -9.82 -24.29 7.44
C ASP A 151 -10.49 -24.73 8.76
N ARG A 152 -11.43 -23.96 9.28
CA ARG A 152 -12.17 -24.25 10.52
C ARG A 152 -13.63 -24.63 10.28
N LEU A 153 -14.02 -24.78 9.01
CA LEU A 153 -15.39 -25.08 8.61
C LEU A 153 -15.86 -26.46 9.13
N ASP A 154 -14.97 -27.45 9.22
CA ASP A 154 -15.31 -28.80 9.69
C ASP A 154 -15.72 -28.83 11.18
N SER A 155 -15.27 -27.86 11.98
CA SER A 155 -15.70 -27.70 13.39
C SER A 155 -17.06 -27.03 13.52
N SER A 156 -17.68 -26.65 12.39
CA SER A 156 -18.84 -25.76 12.34
C SER A 156 -20.08 -26.42 11.70
N ALA A 157 -20.14 -27.76 11.69
CA ALA A 157 -21.32 -28.53 11.29
C ALA A 157 -22.62 -28.13 12.03
N SER A 158 -22.52 -27.37 13.13
CA SER A 158 -23.61 -26.71 13.85
C SER A 158 -24.14 -25.41 13.24
N LEU A 159 -23.48 -24.84 12.21
CA LEU A 159 -23.89 -23.59 11.54
C LEU A 159 -25.14 -23.75 10.66
N SER A 160 -25.37 -24.96 10.13
CA SER A 160 -26.29 -25.17 9.00
C SER A 160 -27.76 -24.88 9.30
N THR A 161 -28.16 -24.84 10.58
CA THR A 161 -29.56 -24.57 10.96
C THR A 161 -29.87 -23.09 11.16
N SER A 162 -28.87 -22.24 11.40
CA SER A 162 -29.09 -20.82 11.73
C SER A 162 -28.29 -19.82 10.91
N CYS A 163 -27.38 -20.30 10.04
CA CYS A 163 -26.49 -19.49 9.23
C CYS A 163 -26.48 -19.99 7.78
N LEU A 164 -26.56 -19.04 6.84
CA LEU A 164 -26.45 -19.29 5.40
C LEU A 164 -25.09 -18.81 4.90
N GLU A 165 -24.38 -19.64 4.15
CA GLU A 165 -23.13 -19.24 3.49
C GLU A 165 -23.42 -18.17 2.43
N ILE A 166 -22.62 -17.10 2.43
CA ILE A 166 -22.67 -16.02 1.45
C ILE A 166 -21.64 -16.30 0.35
N ALA A 167 -20.37 -16.39 0.74
CA ALA A 167 -19.23 -16.60 -0.16
C ALA A 167 -17.97 -16.93 0.64
N THR A 168 -17.03 -17.60 -0.03
CA THR A 168 -15.66 -17.77 0.45
C THR A 168 -14.72 -16.86 -0.36
N VAL A 169 -13.96 -16.01 0.33
CA VAL A 169 -13.05 -15.03 -0.29
C VAL A 169 -11.68 -15.04 0.37
N LEU A 170 -10.66 -14.59 -0.38
CA LEU A 170 -9.32 -14.38 0.16
C LEU A 170 -9.26 -13.04 0.90
N VAL A 171 -8.77 -13.07 2.13
CA VAL A 171 -8.60 -11.91 3.00
C VAL A 171 -7.12 -11.77 3.35
N PRO A 172 -6.51 -10.58 3.21
CA PRO A 172 -5.12 -10.36 3.59
C PRO A 172 -4.95 -10.48 5.10
N PHE A 173 -3.93 -11.24 5.55
CA PHE A 173 -3.65 -11.46 6.96
C PHE A 173 -2.78 -10.33 7.52
N SER A 174 -3.22 -9.72 8.62
CA SER A 174 -2.45 -8.67 9.32
C SER A 174 -1.77 -9.28 10.54
N TRP A 175 -0.46 -9.10 10.68
CA TRP A 175 0.34 -9.75 11.73
C TRP A 175 0.11 -9.15 13.13
N THR A 176 -0.64 -8.06 13.30
CA THR A 176 -0.68 -7.33 14.59
C THR A 176 -2.05 -7.06 15.19
N GLY A 177 -3.08 -7.82 14.82
CA GLY A 177 -4.33 -7.79 15.59
C GLY A 177 -5.60 -7.83 14.76
N TRP A 178 -6.09 -9.05 14.56
CA TRP A 178 -7.46 -9.30 14.13
C TRP A 178 -8.45 -9.12 15.29
N SER A 179 -8.41 -7.96 15.93
CA SER A 179 -9.48 -7.52 16.84
C SER A 179 -10.63 -6.89 16.09
N ASN A 180 -10.45 -6.38 14.87
CA ASN A 180 -11.54 -5.82 14.06
C ASN A 180 -11.32 -6.07 12.56
N LEU A 181 -12.06 -7.01 11.97
CA LEU A 181 -12.20 -7.14 10.50
C LEU A 181 -12.79 -5.87 9.84
N GLY A 182 -13.11 -4.84 10.62
CA GLY A 182 -13.71 -3.58 10.17
C GLY A 182 -12.73 -2.45 9.81
N ASN A 183 -11.41 -2.61 9.97
CA ASN A 183 -10.52 -1.42 9.95
C ASN A 183 -9.52 -1.35 8.77
N GLY A 184 -9.66 -2.16 7.71
CA GLY A 184 -8.92 -1.96 6.47
C GLY A 184 -8.33 -3.22 5.81
N ILE A 185 -7.73 -3.03 4.64
CA ILE A 185 -7.02 -4.01 3.82
C ILE A 185 -5.54 -3.63 3.80
N MET A 186 -4.66 -4.59 4.05
CA MET A 186 -3.22 -4.42 3.89
C MET A 186 -2.78 -5.11 2.59
N LEU A 187 -2.21 -4.34 1.67
CA LEU A 187 -1.62 -4.84 0.44
C LEU A 187 -0.10 -4.72 0.53
N THR A 188 0.59 -5.55 -0.24
CA THR A 188 2.05 -5.51 -0.40
C THR A 188 2.40 -5.26 -1.85
N TRP A 189 3.62 -4.78 -2.12
CA TRP A 189 4.16 -4.73 -3.48
C TRP A 189 5.58 -5.29 -3.49
N ASN A 190 5.96 -5.93 -4.60
CA ASN A 190 7.29 -6.52 -4.75
C ASN A 190 8.20 -5.70 -5.67
N GLU A 191 7.63 -5.08 -6.70
CA GLU A 191 8.35 -4.26 -7.68
C GLU A 191 7.85 -2.81 -7.60
N PRO A 192 8.73 -1.81 -7.41
CA PRO A 192 10.18 -1.95 -7.29
C PRO A 192 10.60 -2.48 -5.91
N ASN A 193 11.68 -3.27 -5.89
CA ASN A 193 12.25 -3.78 -4.66
C ASN A 193 13.19 -2.76 -4.01
N CYS A 194 12.69 -2.12 -2.96
CA CYS A 194 13.37 -1.13 -2.13
C CYS A 194 13.75 -1.66 -0.73
N LEU A 195 13.34 -2.88 -0.34
CA LEU A 195 13.54 -3.47 1.01
C LEU A 195 14.98 -3.30 1.53
N ARG A 196 15.97 -3.64 0.70
CA ARG A 196 17.40 -3.54 1.10
C ARG A 196 17.83 -2.09 1.32
N CYS A 197 17.35 -1.17 0.50
CA CYS A 197 17.70 0.24 0.59
C CYS A 197 17.10 0.87 1.85
N GLU A 198 15.81 0.62 2.08
CA GLU A 198 15.08 1.14 3.24
C GLU A 198 15.63 0.60 4.56
N ASN A 199 15.99 -0.70 4.62
CA ASN A 199 16.67 -1.29 5.77
C ASN A 199 18.04 -0.65 6.07
N GLY A 200 18.71 -0.13 5.05
CA GLY A 200 19.96 0.61 5.19
C GLY A 200 19.77 2.09 5.57
N ALA A 201 18.54 2.54 5.83
CA ALA A 201 18.17 3.95 5.97
C ALA A 201 18.52 4.80 4.72
N GLY A 202 18.57 4.17 3.55
CA GLY A 202 18.74 4.82 2.27
C GLY A 202 17.41 5.23 1.64
N ASN A 203 17.49 5.93 0.50
CA ASN A 203 16.33 6.34 -0.28
C ASN A 203 16.28 5.60 -1.60
N CYS A 204 15.20 4.86 -1.83
CA CYS A 204 14.95 4.20 -3.10
C CYS A 204 14.54 5.24 -4.16
N MET A 205 15.10 5.14 -5.37
CA MET A 205 14.82 6.05 -6.49
C MET A 205 15.23 5.42 -7.82
N PHE A 206 14.87 6.03 -8.96
CA PHE A 206 15.39 5.60 -10.26
C PHE A 206 16.92 5.78 -10.36
N LYS A 207 17.60 4.85 -11.05
CA LYS A 207 19.05 4.96 -11.31
C LYS A 207 19.40 6.01 -12.37
N SER A 208 18.48 6.30 -13.29
CA SER A 208 18.72 7.14 -14.47
C SER A 208 17.47 7.94 -14.82
N GLU A 209 17.64 9.01 -15.60
CA GLU A 209 16.55 9.80 -16.19
C GLU A 209 15.71 9.04 -17.22
N THR A 210 16.19 7.88 -17.68
CA THR A 210 15.43 6.94 -18.53
C THR A 210 15.43 5.52 -17.95
N GLY A 211 14.40 4.72 -18.28
CA GLY A 211 14.28 3.33 -17.80
C GLY A 211 13.59 3.19 -16.44
N LEU A 212 13.48 1.95 -15.98
CA LEU A 212 12.77 1.55 -14.75
C LEU A 212 13.70 1.01 -13.65
N ASP A 213 15.01 0.95 -13.89
CA ASP A 213 15.94 0.42 -12.91
C ASP A 213 15.98 1.30 -11.65
N VAL A 214 15.89 0.68 -10.49
CA VAL A 214 15.89 1.35 -9.19
C VAL A 214 17.22 1.17 -8.45
N GLY A 215 17.66 2.24 -7.80
CA GLY A 215 18.88 2.31 -7.02
C GLY A 215 18.60 2.81 -5.61
N CYS A 216 19.67 2.87 -4.80
CA CYS A 216 19.63 3.36 -3.43
C CYS A 216 20.57 4.55 -3.28
N SER A 217 20.05 5.64 -2.73
CA SER A 217 20.83 6.85 -2.44
C SER A 217 20.88 7.13 -0.94
N GLY A 218 22.10 7.24 -0.41
CA GLY A 218 22.35 7.40 1.04
C GLY A 218 22.15 6.11 1.84
N GLY A 219 22.30 6.21 3.16
CA GLY A 219 22.17 5.10 4.12
C GLY A 219 23.50 4.58 4.68
N PHE A 220 23.41 3.74 5.72
CA PHE A 220 24.56 3.06 6.33
C PHE A 220 24.89 1.80 5.53
N THR A 221 25.61 1.94 4.43
CA THR A 221 26.30 0.78 3.87
C THR A 221 27.62 0.61 4.62
N ASN A 222 27.80 -0.54 5.28
CA ASN A 222 29.14 -1.02 5.62
C ASN A 222 29.93 -1.12 4.32
N GLY A 223 30.75 -0.12 4.03
CA GLY A 223 31.79 -0.11 3.00
C GLY A 223 31.32 -0.45 1.59
N MET A 224 30.74 0.52 0.88
CA MET A 224 31.08 0.87 -0.51
C MET A 224 29.95 1.74 -1.08
N PHE A 225 30.30 2.98 -1.40
CA PHE A 225 29.62 3.72 -2.45
C PHE A 225 29.81 2.92 -3.75
N LEU A 226 28.85 2.07 -4.10
CA LEU A 226 28.72 1.60 -5.47
C LEU A 226 27.71 2.51 -6.16
N PHE A 227 28.23 3.57 -6.77
CA PHE A 227 27.71 3.94 -8.08
C PHE A 227 27.94 2.71 -8.96
N CYS A 228 26.88 1.94 -9.23
CA CYS A 228 26.94 0.95 -10.30
C CYS A 228 26.84 1.74 -11.61
N SER A 229 28.00 1.92 -12.25
CA SER A 229 28.14 2.36 -13.64
C SER A 229 27.40 1.46 -14.63
#